data_AF-A0AAD6U7C8-F1
#
_entry.id   AF-A0AAD6U7C8-F1
#
_cell.length_a   1.000
_cell.length_b   1.000
_cell.length_c   1.000
_cell.angle_alpha   90.00
_cell.angle_beta   90.00
_cell.angle_gamma   90.00
#
_symmetry.space_group_name_H-M   'P 1'
#
loop_
_entity.id
_entity.type
_entity.pdbx_description
1 polymer ?
#
loop_
_entity_poly.entity_id
_entity_poly.type
_entity_poly.pdbx_seq_one_letter_code
_entity_poly.pdbx_strand_id
1 'polypeptide(L)'
;MAEPQTDVSRPSALPTANLLQRAPASQSLVDQNSADYLDTIEEEWNKKVDLEVETLLDGMVDLVGLAAVGDKDKFRIAQEAFQAQSRAESMVRAANSLLSITHSMKLLLLLSDEAQIAHRRDTELKTVQEEKEDARAQVAALLDDLIRRPDAPRGPPPTADPTT
;
A
#
# COMPACT_ATOMS: atom_id res chain seq x y z
N MET A 1 33.27 -22.17 -11.09
CA MET A 1 32.25 -21.17 -11.44
C MET A 1 30.95 -21.66 -10.84
N ALA A 2 30.45 -21.00 -9.79
CA ALA A 2 29.30 -21.44 -9.02
C ALA A 2 28.09 -20.58 -9.37
N GLU A 3 26.97 -21.23 -9.68
CA GLU A 3 25.69 -20.60 -10.03
C GLU A 3 25.01 -20.02 -8.79
N PRO A 4 24.25 -18.90 -8.91
CA PRO A 4 23.49 -18.36 -7.79
C PRO A 4 22.22 -19.20 -7.56
N GLN A 5 22.24 -19.97 -6.48
CA GLN A 5 21.14 -20.83 -6.04
C GLN A 5 20.10 -19.99 -5.27
N THR A 6 18.96 -19.70 -5.89
CA THR A 6 17.83 -19.01 -5.25
C THR A 6 17.03 -19.99 -4.37
N ASP A 7 17.21 -19.88 -3.06
CA ASP A 7 16.40 -20.56 -2.05
C ASP A 7 15.06 -19.80 -1.88
N VAL A 8 14.02 -20.26 -2.58
CA VAL A 8 12.64 -19.82 -2.37
C VAL A 8 11.77 -21.03 -2.10
N SER A 9 11.80 -21.51 -0.86
CA SER A 9 10.69 -22.28 -0.27
C SER A 9 10.77 -22.26 1.26
N ARG A 10 10.56 -21.09 1.86
CA ARG A 10 9.99 -21.00 3.21
C ARG A 10 8.69 -20.22 3.14
N PRO A 11 7.52 -20.87 3.12
CA PRO A 11 6.27 -20.15 3.32
C PRO A 11 6.32 -19.51 4.70
N SER A 12 6.38 -18.17 4.71
CA SER A 12 6.34 -17.38 5.94
C SER A 12 5.02 -17.69 6.66
N ALA A 13 5.12 -18.16 7.90
CA ALA A 13 3.99 -18.38 8.79
C ALA A 13 3.47 -17.02 9.30
N LEU A 14 2.95 -16.20 8.40
CA LEU A 14 2.21 -15.00 8.77
C LEU A 14 0.86 -15.43 9.36
N PRO A 15 0.47 -14.93 10.53
CA PRO A 15 -0.89 -15.05 11.03
C PRO A 15 -1.86 -14.57 9.96
N THR A 16 -2.77 -15.46 9.53
CA THR A 16 -3.85 -15.16 8.59
C THR A 16 -4.61 -13.94 9.10
N ALA A 17 -4.40 -12.80 8.45
CA ALA A 17 -5.23 -11.63 8.64
C ALA A 17 -6.63 -12.00 8.14
N ASN A 18 -7.49 -12.44 9.05
CA ASN A 18 -8.93 -12.42 8.85
C ASN A 18 -9.34 -10.94 8.83
N LEU A 19 -9.05 -10.28 7.70
CA LEU A 19 -9.69 -9.04 7.32
C LEU A 19 -11.18 -9.38 7.26
N LEU A 20 -11.92 -8.94 8.29
CA LEU A 20 -13.35 -9.17 8.43
C LEU A 20 -14.02 -9.02 7.07
N GLN A 21 -14.73 -10.07 6.65
CA GLN A 21 -15.62 -10.05 5.50
C GLN A 21 -16.53 -8.83 5.58
N ARG A 22 -16.14 -7.76 4.87
CA ARG A 22 -17.00 -6.63 4.56
C ARG A 22 -18.16 -7.21 3.75
N ALA A 23 -19.35 -7.22 4.35
CA ALA A 23 -20.61 -7.54 3.67
C ALA A 23 -20.71 -6.79 2.32
N PRO A 24 -21.46 -7.32 1.33
CA PRO A 24 -21.48 -6.78 -0.03
C PRO A 24 -22.30 -5.48 -0.09
N ALA A 25 -21.71 -4.38 0.39
CA ALA A 25 -22.15 -3.01 0.15
C ALA A 25 -21.25 -2.31 -0.89
N SER A 26 -20.46 -3.09 -1.64
CA SER A 26 -19.39 -2.64 -2.54
C SER A 26 -19.87 -2.14 -3.92
N GLN A 27 -21.17 -1.93 -4.14
CA GLN A 27 -21.68 -1.42 -5.41
C GLN A 27 -22.21 0.03 -5.37
N SER A 28 -22.36 0.64 -4.19
CA SER A 28 -22.87 2.04 -4.08
C SER A 28 -21.81 3.07 -3.66
N LEU A 29 -20.54 2.67 -3.53
CA LEU A 29 -19.48 3.49 -2.89
C LEU A 29 -18.46 4.08 -3.88
N VAL A 30 -18.65 3.88 -5.18
CA VAL A 30 -17.69 4.31 -6.21
C VAL A 30 -17.77 5.82 -6.50
N ASP A 31 -18.79 6.51 -5.97
CA ASP A 31 -19.02 7.95 -6.21
C ASP A 31 -18.83 8.82 -4.95
N GLN A 32 -18.25 8.27 -3.87
CA GLN A 32 -17.78 9.12 -2.78
C GLN A 32 -16.44 9.73 -3.21
N ASN A 33 -16.35 11.06 -3.15
CA ASN A 33 -15.14 11.82 -3.35
C ASN A 33 -14.02 11.19 -2.50
N SER A 34 -12.94 10.76 -3.15
CA SER A 34 -11.83 10.05 -2.50
C SER A 34 -11.22 10.86 -1.34
N ALA A 35 -11.34 12.19 -1.38
CA ALA A 35 -10.98 13.07 -0.28
C ALA A 35 -11.86 12.85 0.96
N ASP A 36 -13.19 12.88 0.82
CA ASP A 36 -14.13 12.73 1.93
C ASP A 36 -13.98 11.35 2.63
N TYR A 37 -13.65 10.30 1.85
CA TYR A 37 -13.36 8.97 2.39
C TYR A 37 -12.09 8.94 3.24
N LEU A 38 -11.02 9.60 2.79
CA LEU A 38 -9.76 9.69 3.53
C LEU A 38 -9.93 10.52 4.82
N ASP A 39 -10.66 11.64 4.74
CA ASP A 39 -10.98 12.48 5.91
C ASP A 39 -11.76 11.69 6.97
N THR A 40 -12.74 10.89 6.53
CA THR A 40 -13.52 10.04 7.45
C THR A 40 -12.62 9.02 8.16
N ILE A 41 -11.70 8.39 7.43
CA ILE A 41 -10.76 7.42 8.01
C ILE A 41 -9.82 8.10 9.00
N GLU A 42 -9.27 9.26 8.63
CA GLU A 42 -8.40 10.04 9.51
C GLU A 42 -9.13 10.40 10.80
N GLU A 43 -10.37 10.87 10.71
CA GLU A 43 -11.17 11.24 11.87
C GLU A 43 -11.48 10.02 12.76
N GLU A 44 -11.76 8.85 12.19
CA GLU A 44 -11.95 7.60 12.94
C GLU A 44 -10.69 7.17 13.69
N TRP A 45 -9.51 7.31 13.08
CA TRP A 45 -8.24 7.00 13.74
C TRP A 45 -7.93 8.00 14.84
N ASN A 46 -8.17 9.30 14.62
CA ASN A 46 -7.99 10.32 15.66
C ASN A 46 -8.90 10.04 16.85
N LYS A 47 -10.19 9.77 16.62
CA LYS A 47 -11.14 9.39 17.69
C LYS A 47 -10.68 8.17 18.49
N LYS A 48 -10.13 7.15 17.83
CA LYS A 48 -9.60 5.96 18.52
C LYS A 48 -8.37 6.29 19.35
N VAL A 49 -7.44 7.07 18.82
CA VAL A 49 -6.24 7.49 19.55
C VAL A 49 -6.62 8.32 20.77
N ASP A 50 -7.51 9.30 20.59
CA ASP A 50 -7.98 10.18 21.67
C ASP A 50 -8.59 9.38 22.82
N LEU A 51 -9.45 8.40 22.52
CA LEU A 51 -10.09 7.55 23.52
C LEU A 51 -9.08 6.73 24.34
N GLU A 52 -8.08 6.14 23.70
CA GLU A 52 -7.07 5.34 24.39
C GLU A 52 -6.12 6.22 25.22
N VAL A 53 -5.81 7.42 24.74
CA VAL A 53 -5.02 8.42 25.48
C VAL A 53 -5.79 8.96 26.69
N GLU A 54 -7.07 9.28 26.53
CA GLU A 54 -7.96 9.69 27.63
C GLU A 54 -8.03 8.61 28.71
N THR A 55 -8.21 7.34 28.31
CA THR A 55 -8.21 6.20 29.23
C THR A 55 -6.89 6.08 30.02
N LEU A 56 -5.75 6.37 29.39
CA LEU A 56 -4.44 6.39 30.04
C LEU A 56 -4.29 7.56 31.03
N LEU A 57 -4.74 8.75 30.64
CA LEU A 57 -4.68 9.96 31.47
C LEU A 57 -5.57 9.82 32.70
N ASP A 58 -6.84 9.45 32.50
CA ASP A 58 -7.80 9.25 33.58
C ASP A 58 -7.35 8.14 34.54
N GLY A 59 -6.84 7.03 33.99
CA GLY A 59 -6.28 5.95 34.79
C GLY A 59 -5.10 6.41 35.66
N MET A 60 -4.23 7.27 35.14
CA MET A 60 -3.11 7.82 35.90
C MET A 60 -3.57 8.80 36.99
N VAL A 61 -4.52 9.69 36.68
CA VAL A 61 -5.10 10.62 37.67
C VAL A 61 -5.72 9.84 38.83
N ASP A 62 -6.47 8.78 38.53
CA ASP A 62 -7.08 7.93 39.55
C ASP A 62 -6.04 7.19 40.39
N LEU A 63 -4.98 6.65 39.77
CA LEU A 63 -3.90 5.99 40.51
C LEU A 63 -3.16 6.94 41.45
N VAL A 64 -2.89 8.17 41.00
CA VAL A 64 -2.29 9.21 41.85
C VAL A 64 -3.23 9.60 42.98
N GLY A 65 -4.54 9.70 42.71
CA GLY A 65 -5.56 9.94 43.73
C GLY A 65 -5.63 8.83 44.78
N LEU A 66 -5.56 7.56 44.36
CA LEU A 66 -5.53 6.40 45.26
C LEU A 66 -4.22 6.33 46.05
N ALA A 67 -3.10 6.74 45.47
CA ALA A 67 -1.79 6.77 46.12
C ALA A 67 -1.63 7.89 47.16
N ALA A 68 -2.56 8.87 47.20
CA ALA A 68 -2.53 9.94 48.19
C ALA A 68 -2.51 9.38 49.63
N VAL A 69 -1.53 9.84 50.41
CA VAL A 69 -1.30 9.37 51.78
C VAL A 69 -2.33 10.01 52.72
N GLY A 70 -3.03 9.18 53.50
CA GLY A 70 -4.00 9.61 54.51
C GLY A 70 -4.33 8.47 55.48
N ASP A 71 -5.10 8.75 56.53
CA ASP A 71 -5.54 7.73 57.48
C ASP A 71 -6.55 6.77 56.82
N LYS A 72 -6.06 5.60 56.42
CA LYS A 72 -6.83 4.57 55.72
C LYS A 72 -6.98 3.33 56.60
N ASP A 73 -8.21 2.85 56.75
CA ASP A 73 -8.50 1.57 57.41
C ASP A 73 -8.17 0.39 56.47
N LYS A 74 -7.91 -0.80 57.04
CA LYS A 74 -7.53 -2.02 56.32
C LYS A 74 -8.50 -2.40 55.19
N PHE A 75 -9.79 -2.12 55.36
CA PHE A 75 -10.80 -2.37 54.33
C PHE A 75 -10.72 -1.37 53.17
N ARG A 76 -10.42 -0.10 53.48
CA ARG A 76 -10.18 0.93 52.45
C ARG A 76 -8.93 0.62 51.65
N ILE A 77 -7.85 0.19 52.31
CA ILE A 77 -6.61 -0.21 51.63
C ILE A 77 -6.87 -1.36 50.66
N ALA A 78 -7.63 -2.39 51.07
CA ALA A 78 -7.97 -3.51 50.19
C ALA A 78 -8.83 -3.07 48.99
N GLN A 79 -9.79 -2.17 49.20
CA GLN A 79 -10.63 -1.62 48.13
C GLN A 79 -9.83 -0.77 47.15
N GLU A 80 -8.97 0.13 47.66
CA GLU A 80 -8.11 0.99 46.84
C GLU A 80 -7.08 0.17 46.06
N ALA A 81 -6.55 -0.92 46.64
CA ALA A 81 -5.65 -1.84 45.94
C ALA A 81 -6.34 -2.53 44.75
N PHE A 82 -7.58 -2.99 44.93
CA PHE A 82 -8.36 -3.58 43.83
C PHE A 82 -8.67 -2.54 42.73
N GLN A 83 -9.06 -1.33 43.12
CA GLN A 83 -9.30 -0.25 42.17
C GLN A 83 -8.02 0.11 41.39
N ALA A 84 -6.89 0.24 42.07
CA ALA A 84 -5.60 0.50 41.43
C ALA A 84 -5.23 -0.61 40.43
N GLN A 85 -5.42 -1.87 40.79
CA GLN A 85 -5.18 -2.99 39.89
C GLN A 85 -6.07 -2.95 38.64
N SER A 86 -7.38 -2.70 38.81
CA SER A 86 -8.32 -2.62 37.69
C SER A 86 -8.02 -1.43 36.75
N ARG A 87 -7.61 -0.29 37.32
CA ARG A 87 -7.16 0.87 36.54
C ARG A 87 -5.88 0.58 35.77
N ALA A 88 -4.89 -0.06 36.41
CA ALA A 88 -3.66 -0.47 35.76
C ALA A 88 -3.90 -1.45 34.60
N GLU A 89 -4.79 -2.43 34.77
CA GLU A 89 -5.16 -3.37 33.70
C GLU A 89 -5.80 -2.64 32.50
N SER A 90 -6.71 -1.70 32.78
CA SER A 90 -7.37 -0.90 31.75
C SER A 90 -6.36 -0.04 30.97
N MET A 91 -5.39 0.58 31.67
CA MET A 91 -4.31 1.34 31.05
C MET A 91 -3.39 0.47 30.19
N VAL A 92 -3.04 -0.74 30.64
CA VAL A 92 -2.23 -1.68 29.85
C VAL A 92 -2.96 -2.08 28.57
N ARG A 93 -4.28 -2.32 28.64
CA ARG A 93 -5.09 -2.61 27.46
C ARG A 93 -5.10 -1.43 26.48
N ALA A 94 -5.26 -0.20 26.97
CA ALA A 94 -5.22 1.00 26.14
C ALA A 94 -3.86 1.21 25.45
N ALA A 95 -2.76 1.01 26.18
CA ALA A 95 -1.42 1.07 25.60
C ALA A 95 -1.19 0.00 24.50
N ASN A 96 -1.70 -1.22 24.70
CA ASN A 96 -1.63 -2.27 23.68
C ASN A 96 -2.52 -1.96 22.45
N SER A 97 -3.64 -1.26 22.67
CA SER A 97 -4.49 -0.75 21.59
C SER A 97 -3.73 0.29 20.75
N LEU A 98 -3.10 1.29 21.39
CA LEU A 98 -2.25 2.29 20.71
C LEU A 98 -1.09 1.65 19.91
N LEU A 99 -0.48 0.60 20.44
CA LEU A 99 0.54 -0.16 19.72
C LEU A 99 -0.03 -0.82 18.45
N SER A 100 -1.22 -1.40 18.55
CA SER A 100 -1.93 -2.02 17.43
C SER A 100 -2.34 -1.00 16.37
N ILE A 101 -2.78 0.19 16.78
CA ILE A 101 -3.06 1.33 15.90
C ILE A 101 -1.79 1.73 15.14
N THR A 102 -0.68 1.91 15.86
CA THR A 102 0.62 2.28 15.27
C THR A 102 1.07 1.25 14.23
N HIS A 103 0.95 -0.04 14.54
CA HIS A 103 1.28 -1.10 13.60
C HIS A 103 0.41 -1.04 12.33
N SER A 104 -0.89 -0.80 12.49
CA SER A 104 -1.82 -0.68 11.37
C SER A 104 -1.50 0.51 10.47
N MET A 105 -1.20 1.67 11.05
CA MET A 105 -0.77 2.86 10.30
C MET A 105 0.53 2.63 9.53
N LYS A 106 1.51 1.94 10.14
CA LYS A 106 2.75 1.55 9.45
C LYS A 106 2.47 0.64 8.25
N LEU A 107 1.58 -0.34 8.40
CA LEU A 107 1.19 -1.21 7.28
C LEU A 107 0.51 -0.44 6.17
N LEU A 108 -0.41 0.48 6.49
CA LEU A 108 -1.07 1.34 5.49
C LEU A 108 -0.06 2.15 4.68
N LEU A 109 0.94 2.75 5.33
CA LEU A 109 2.00 3.51 4.65
C LEU A 109 2.85 2.62 3.74
N LEU A 110 3.29 1.46 4.23
CA LEU A 110 4.12 0.53 3.45
C LEU A 110 3.37 -0.06 2.24
N LEU A 111 2.08 -0.38 2.41
CA LEU A 111 1.25 -0.93 1.33
C LEU A 111 0.87 0.14 0.29
N SER A 112 0.64 1.38 0.74
CA SER A 112 0.32 2.49 -0.16
C SER A 112 1.49 2.84 -1.09
N ASP A 113 2.72 2.80 -0.59
CA ASP A 113 3.91 3.10 -1.39
C ASP A 113 4.16 2.05 -2.48
N GLU A 114 4.05 0.75 -2.14
CA GLU A 114 4.22 -0.35 -3.10
C GLU A 114 3.13 -0.33 -4.20
N ALA A 115 1.88 -0.02 -3.85
CA ALA A 115 0.79 0.06 -4.81
C ALA A 115 1.00 1.18 -5.85
N GLN A 116 1.53 2.33 -5.42
CA GLN A 116 1.84 3.44 -6.33
C GLN A 116 3.03 3.11 -7.24
N ILE A 117 4.07 2.47 -6.71
CA ILE A 117 5.24 2.02 -7.49
C ILE A 117 4.82 0.99 -8.54
N ALA A 118 3.99 0.01 -8.17
CA ALA A 118 3.47 -0.99 -9.09
C ALA A 118 2.64 -0.38 -10.21
N HIS A 119 1.74 0.55 -9.88
CA HIS A 119 0.90 1.21 -10.88
C HIS A 119 1.72 2.07 -11.86
N ARG A 120 2.73 2.79 -11.35
CA ARG A 120 3.66 3.55 -12.19
C ARG A 120 4.42 2.63 -13.14
N ARG A 121 4.95 1.50 -12.63
CA ARG A 121 5.64 0.48 -13.44
C ARG A 121 4.75 -0.07 -14.54
N ASP A 122 3.50 -0.41 -14.24
CA ASP A 122 2.56 -0.95 -15.23
C ASP A 122 2.23 0.07 -16.33
N THR A 123 2.14 1.34 -15.96
CA THR A 123 1.92 2.44 -16.92
C THR A 123 3.14 2.61 -17.83
N GLU A 124 4.35 2.67 -17.25
CA GLU A 124 5.59 2.77 -18.02
C GLU A 124 5.80 1.54 -18.94
N LEU A 125 5.50 0.33 -18.46
CA LEU A 125 5.56 -0.90 -19.27
C LEU A 125 4.59 -0.84 -20.45
N LYS A 126 3.38 -0.31 -20.25
CA LYS A 126 2.40 -0.15 -21.32
C LYS A 126 2.91 0.81 -22.40
N THR A 127 3.46 1.95 -22.01
CA THR A 127 4.06 2.91 -22.95
C THR A 127 5.21 2.29 -23.74
N VAL A 128 6.12 1.58 -23.07
CA VAL A 128 7.25 0.90 -23.73
C VAL A 128 6.76 -0.18 -24.71
N GLN A 129 5.67 -0.88 -24.38
CA GLN A 129 5.09 -1.89 -25.26
C GLN A 129 4.46 -1.25 -26.50
N GLU A 130 3.77 -0.12 -26.36
CA GLU A 130 3.22 0.66 -27.48
C GLU A 130 4.35 1.17 -28.39
N GLU A 131 5.40 1.77 -27.83
CA GLU A 131 6.58 2.24 -28.58
C GLU A 131 7.28 1.09 -29.33
N LYS A 132 7.36 -0.09 -28.72
CA LYS A 132 7.92 -1.29 -29.35
C LYS A 132 7.07 -1.77 -30.52
N GLU A 133 5.74 -1.72 -30.42
CA GLU A 133 4.84 -2.08 -31.51
C GLU A 133 4.97 -1.09 -32.67
N ASP A 134 5.03 0.20 -32.38
CA ASP A 134 5.27 1.25 -33.38
C ASP A 134 6.63 1.10 -34.06
N ALA A 135 7.69 0.87 -33.30
CA ALA A 135 9.03 0.63 -33.85
C ALA A 135 9.07 -0.64 -34.71
N ARG A 136 8.37 -1.72 -34.30
CA ARG A 136 8.23 -2.93 -35.12
C ARG A 136 7.49 -2.65 -36.42
N ALA A 137 6.43 -1.85 -36.38
CA ALA A 137 5.69 -1.47 -37.58
C ALA A 137 6.57 -0.64 -38.54
N GLN A 138 7.35 0.31 -38.01
CA GLN A 138 8.30 1.09 -38.80
C GLN A 138 9.39 0.22 -39.43
N VAL A 139 9.96 -0.72 -38.66
CA VAL A 139 10.97 -1.66 -39.17
C VAL A 139 10.37 -2.56 -40.25
N ALA A 140 9.14 -3.06 -40.06
CA ALA A 140 8.46 -3.88 -41.07
C ALA A 140 8.24 -3.10 -42.38
N ALA A 141 7.79 -1.85 -42.29
CA ALA A 141 7.61 -0.98 -43.45
C ALA A 141 8.93 -0.73 -44.20
N LEU A 142 10.02 -0.44 -43.47
CA LEU A 142 11.34 -0.25 -44.06
C LEU A 142 11.89 -1.54 -44.69
N LEU A 143 11.61 -2.70 -44.09
CA LEU A 143 12.00 -3.99 -44.63
C LEU A 143 11.23 -4.30 -45.93
N ASP A 144 9.92 -4.04 -45.96
CA ASP A 144 9.09 -4.19 -47.15
C ASP A 144 9.58 -3.30 -48.28
N ASP A 145 9.92 -2.03 -48.01
CA ASP A 145 10.51 -1.13 -49.02
C ASP A 145 11.87 -1.63 -49.54
N LEU A 146 12.69 -2.23 -48.69
CA LEU A 146 13.98 -2.80 -49.09
C LEU A 146 13.81 -4.05 -49.97
N ILE A 147 12.84 -4.91 -49.63
CA ILE A 147 12.54 -6.15 -50.36
C ILE A 147 11.81 -5.84 -51.68
N ARG A 148 10.95 -4.81 -51.71
CA ARG A 148 10.18 -4.38 -52.88
C ARG A 148 10.97 -3.54 -53.86
N ARG A 149 12.28 -3.37 -53.66
CA ARG A 149 13.22 -2.88 -54.67
C ARG A 149 13.89 -4.06 -55.40
N PRO A 150 13.21 -4.80 -56.29
CA PRO A 150 13.90 -5.61 -57.27
C PRO A 150 14.48 -4.68 -58.35
N ASP A 151 15.65 -5.06 -58.86
CA ASP A 151 16.40 -4.48 -59.97
C ASP A 151 15.64 -3.46 -60.84
N ALA A 152 16.10 -2.21 -60.82
CA ALA A 152 15.73 -1.25 -61.85
C ALA A 152 16.17 -1.80 -63.22
N PRO A 153 15.26 -1.93 -64.21
CA PRO A 153 15.62 -2.40 -65.54
C PRO A 153 16.59 -1.40 -66.19
N ARG A 154 17.78 -1.88 -66.61
CA ARG A 154 18.60 -1.17 -67.61
C ARG A 154 17.70 -0.94 -68.84
N GLY A 155 17.30 0.31 -69.05
CA GLY A 155 16.42 0.70 -70.13
C GLY A 155 16.96 0.33 -71.53
N PRO A 156 16.08 0.11 -72.51
CA PRO A 156 16.43 -0.16 -73.90
C PRO A 156 17.09 1.06 -74.59
N PRO A 157 17.77 0.87 -75.75
CA PRO A 157 18.95 1.63 -76.16
C PRO A 157 18.60 3.00 -76.76
N PRO A 158 19.54 3.97 -76.74
CA PRO A 158 19.37 5.20 -77.50
C PRO A 158 19.52 4.94 -79.01
N THR A 159 18.43 5.12 -79.74
CA THR A 159 18.40 5.37 -81.18
C THR A 159 19.04 6.73 -81.49
N ALA A 160 20.05 6.74 -82.35
CA ALA A 160 20.54 7.94 -83.03
C ALA A 160 21.08 7.56 -84.42
N ASP A 161 20.17 7.60 -85.41
CA ASP A 161 20.21 8.46 -86.61
C ASP A 161 21.41 8.48 -87.61
N PRO A 162 21.17 8.97 -88.84
CA PRO A 162 21.59 8.35 -90.10
C PRO A 162 22.83 9.00 -90.73
N THR A 163 23.65 8.25 -91.47
CA THR A 163 24.40 8.82 -92.63
C THR A 163 24.98 7.73 -93.54
N THR A 164 24.79 7.96 -94.85
CA THR A 164 25.44 7.37 -96.04
C THR A 164 24.90 6.06 -96.60
#